data_AF-A0A936I2J7-F1
#
_entry.id   AF-A0A936I2J7-F1
#
_cell.length_a   1.000
_cell.length_b   1.000
_cell.length_c   1.000
_cell.angle_alpha   90.00
_cell.angle_beta   90.00
_cell.angle_gamma   90.00
#
_symmetry.space_group_name_H-M   'P 1'
#
loop_
_entity.id
_entity.type
_entity.pdbx_description
1 polymer ?
#
loop_
_entity_poly.entity_id
_entity_poly.type
_entity_poly.pdbx_seq_one_letter_code
_entity_poly.pdbx_strand_id
1 'polypeptide(L)'
;MEGGMKVILGAFAACLVFVLSAASAMAQTNNLLIQMQPGGGFRVWHGDGPSELSDDEVMLLDSLAEPQGSAPITTSLGAARARSTPQGVIIELVDATEDKSLLIDRDACGHLKTWHAEGRMQISEDQVTDLVLAAVPGGGPRLVLDGQRHAKSFLTSLGVMVAIWRPRNPVSRAPEAPPAINPPADRPVRQ
;
A
#
# COMPACT_ATOMS: atom_id res chain seq x y z
N MET A 1 -16.65 29.29 -59.86
CA MET A 1 -17.16 28.02 -59.30
C MET A 1 -15.94 27.22 -58.91
N GLU A 2 -15.52 27.43 -57.66
CA GLU A 2 -14.28 26.90 -57.08
C GLU A 2 -14.61 25.84 -56.03
N GLY A 3 -13.72 24.85 -55.98
CA GLY A 3 -13.87 23.59 -55.30
C GLY A 3 -13.64 23.64 -53.79
N GLY A 4 -13.86 22.48 -53.19
CA GLY A 4 -14.03 22.29 -51.77
C GLY A 4 -12.77 22.43 -50.93
N MET A 5 -13.02 22.72 -49.65
CA MET A 5 -12.11 22.45 -48.55
C MET A 5 -12.92 22.57 -47.26
N LYS A 6 -12.92 21.50 -46.45
CA LYS A 6 -13.08 21.45 -44.98
C LYS A 6 -13.78 20.15 -44.54
N VAL A 7 -13.15 19.02 -44.85
CA VAL A 7 -13.34 17.77 -44.09
C VAL A 7 -12.03 17.46 -43.39
N ILE A 8 -11.67 18.26 -42.38
CA ILE A 8 -10.60 17.91 -41.44
C ILE A 8 -10.95 18.51 -40.08
N LEU A 9 -11.98 17.99 -39.42
CA LEU A 9 -12.25 18.30 -38.01
C LEU A 9 -13.02 17.16 -37.33
N GLY A 10 -12.58 15.91 -37.57
CA GLY A 10 -13.30 14.73 -37.06
C GLY A 10 -12.44 13.53 -36.68
N ALA A 11 -11.10 13.64 -36.76
CA ALA A 11 -10.20 12.50 -36.56
C ALA A 11 -9.25 12.65 -35.36
N PHE A 12 -9.30 13.74 -34.60
CA PHE A 12 -8.40 13.97 -33.46
C PHE A 12 -9.02 13.64 -32.08
N ALA A 13 -10.34 13.45 -32.00
CA ALA A 13 -11.00 13.17 -30.71
C ALA A 13 -10.91 11.70 -30.29
N ALA A 14 -10.66 10.76 -31.20
CA ALA A 14 -10.62 9.33 -30.89
C ALA A 14 -9.27 8.85 -30.33
N CYS A 15 -8.18 9.60 -30.53
CA CYS A 15 -6.85 9.23 -30.03
C CYS A 15 -6.61 9.64 -28.56
N LEU A 16 -7.38 10.60 -28.03
CA LEU A 16 -7.21 11.09 -26.66
C LEU A 16 -7.81 10.15 -25.60
N VAL A 17 -8.75 9.28 -25.98
CA VAL A 17 -9.41 8.35 -25.04
C VAL A 17 -8.57 7.09 -24.79
N PHE A 18 -7.65 6.73 -25.69
CA PHE A 18 -6.82 5.52 -25.52
C PHE A 18 -5.56 5.76 -24.66
N VAL A 19 -5.10 7.01 -24.53
CA VAL A 19 -3.90 7.34 -23.73
C VAL A 19 -4.21 7.52 -22.24
N LEU A 20 -5.44 7.87 -21.86
CA LEU A 20 -5.85 7.93 -20.44
C LEU A 20 -6.16 6.56 -19.82
N SER A 21 -6.16 5.48 -20.61
CA SER A 21 -6.31 4.10 -20.13
C SER A 21 -4.98 3.39 -19.90
N ALA A 22 -3.85 4.12 -19.94
CA ALA A 22 -2.62 3.67 -19.29
C ALA A 22 -2.87 3.69 -17.78
N ALA A 23 -3.63 2.68 -17.33
CA ALA A 23 -3.82 2.33 -15.95
C ALA A 23 -2.46 2.50 -15.29
N SER A 24 -2.39 3.45 -14.38
CA SER A 24 -1.34 3.51 -13.39
C SER A 24 -1.25 2.10 -12.84
N ALA A 25 -0.25 1.33 -13.29
CA ALA A 25 0.19 0.12 -12.65
C ALA A 25 0.84 0.56 -11.34
N MET A 26 0.00 1.13 -10.47
CA MET A 26 0.30 1.40 -9.08
C MET A 26 0.70 0.02 -8.57
N ALA A 27 1.97 -0.12 -8.22
CA ALA A 27 2.39 -1.25 -7.43
C ALA A 27 1.50 -1.19 -6.19
N GLN A 28 0.49 -2.06 -6.12
CA GLN A 28 -0.40 -2.16 -4.97
C GLN A 28 0.46 -2.66 -3.83
N THR A 29 1.03 -1.69 -3.11
CA THR A 29 1.87 -1.89 -1.95
C THR A 29 0.95 -1.72 -0.77
N ASN A 30 0.60 -2.84 -0.15
CA ASN A 30 -0.19 -2.80 1.06
C ASN A 30 0.77 -2.96 2.23
N ASN A 31 0.51 -2.23 3.31
CA ASN A 31 1.31 -2.31 4.51
C ASN A 31 0.48 -2.90 5.65
N LEU A 32 1.11 -3.75 6.46
CA LEU A 32 0.56 -4.21 7.72
C LEU A 32 1.48 -3.77 8.86
N LEU A 33 0.91 -3.58 10.04
CA LEU A 33 1.63 -3.47 11.29
C LEU A 33 1.13 -4.58 12.22
N ILE A 34 2.03 -5.44 12.66
CA ILE A 34 1.72 -6.57 13.54
C ILE A 34 2.29 -6.26 14.92
N GLN A 35 1.42 -6.21 15.93
CA GLN A 35 1.79 -5.99 17.33
C GLN A 35 1.62 -7.28 18.12
N MET A 36 2.66 -7.64 18.89
CA MET A 36 2.56 -8.74 19.84
C MET A 36 1.72 -8.30 21.03
N GLN A 37 0.72 -9.10 21.39
CA GLN A 37 -0.10 -8.87 22.56
C GLN A 37 0.44 -9.62 23.79
N PRO A 38 0.22 -9.08 25.00
CA PRO A 38 0.41 -9.85 26.22
C PRO A 38 -0.40 -11.15 26.15
N GLY A 39 0.25 -12.30 26.39
CA GLY A 39 -0.38 -13.62 26.28
C GLY A 39 -0.11 -14.38 24.97
N GLY A 40 0.69 -13.82 24.06
CA GLY A 40 1.23 -14.56 22.91
C GLY A 40 0.43 -14.46 21.61
N GLY A 41 -0.64 -13.66 21.58
CA GLY A 41 -1.39 -13.38 20.36
C GLY A 41 -0.83 -12.22 19.54
N PHE A 42 -1.37 -12.02 18.34
CA PHE A 42 -1.04 -10.90 17.46
C PHE A 42 -2.24 -10.00 17.22
N ARG A 43 -2.01 -8.69 17.20
CA ARG A 43 -2.92 -7.72 16.59
C ARG A 43 -2.35 -7.29 15.25
N VAL A 44 -3.16 -7.40 14.20
CA VAL A 44 -2.82 -6.91 12.87
C VAL A 44 -3.53 -5.60 12.64
N TRP A 45 -2.79 -4.59 12.22
CA TRP A 45 -3.32 -3.34 11.74
C TRP A 45 -3.00 -3.16 10.25
N HIS A 46 -3.89 -2.49 9.54
CA HIS A 46 -3.84 -2.29 8.10
C HIS A 46 -3.48 -0.84 7.78
N GLY A 47 -2.69 -0.63 6.73
CA GLY A 47 -2.36 0.71 6.26
C GLY A 47 -3.54 1.46 5.63
N ASP A 48 -4.58 0.73 5.21
CA ASP A 48 -5.84 1.27 4.67
C ASP A 48 -7.02 0.53 5.32
N GLY A 49 -8.10 1.26 5.61
CA GLY A 49 -9.32 0.72 6.20
C GLY A 49 -10.56 1.53 5.83
N PRO A 50 -11.76 1.10 6.26
CA PRO A 50 -13.02 1.76 5.92
C PRO A 50 -13.31 3.03 6.74
N SER A 51 -12.67 3.23 7.90
CA SER A 51 -12.88 4.40 8.74
C SER A 51 -11.82 5.48 8.49
N GLU A 52 -12.21 6.56 7.82
CA GLU A 52 -11.33 7.72 7.57
C GLU A 52 -11.76 8.91 8.44
N LEU A 53 -10.93 9.26 9.42
CA LEU A 53 -11.00 10.53 10.13
C LEU A 53 -10.12 11.57 9.42
N SER A 54 -10.50 12.84 9.48
CA SER A 54 -9.62 13.91 9.01
C SER A 54 -8.38 14.06 9.89
N ASP A 55 -7.27 14.57 9.33
CA ASP A 55 -6.04 14.80 10.09
C ASP A 55 -6.27 15.68 11.33
N ASP A 56 -7.12 16.71 11.22
CA ASP A 56 -7.48 17.58 12.35
C ASP A 56 -8.22 16.82 13.47
N GLU A 57 -9.12 15.90 13.12
CA GLU A 57 -9.82 15.05 14.09
C GLU A 57 -8.85 14.06 14.76
N VAL A 58 -7.96 13.45 13.98
CA VAL A 58 -6.92 12.56 14.51
C VAL A 58 -6.00 13.32 15.45
N MET A 59 -5.53 14.51 15.06
CA MET A 59 -4.69 15.38 15.89
C MET A 59 -5.37 15.79 17.20
N LEU A 60 -6.66 16.16 17.13
CA LEU A 60 -7.44 16.50 18.30
C LEU A 60 -7.55 15.30 19.26
N LEU A 61 -7.98 14.15 18.75
CA LEU A 61 -8.12 12.93 19.56
C LEU A 61 -6.79 12.52 20.18
N ASP A 62 -5.71 12.55 19.42
CA ASP A 62 -4.37 12.23 19.89
C ASP A 62 -3.92 13.15 21.03
N SER A 63 -4.24 14.44 20.95
CA SER A 63 -3.93 15.41 22.01
C SER A 63 -4.73 15.19 23.30
N LEU A 64 -5.87 14.49 23.22
CA LEU A 64 -6.75 14.19 24.34
C LEU A 64 -6.50 12.79 24.94
N ALA A 65 -5.53 12.04 24.41
CA ALA A 65 -5.33 10.65 24.76
C ALA A 65 -4.91 10.46 26.23
N GLU A 66 -5.70 9.70 26.98
CA GLU A 66 -5.43 9.34 28.38
C GLU A 66 -5.32 7.82 28.54
N PRO A 67 -4.59 7.29 29.55
CA PRO A 67 -4.46 5.84 29.76
C PRO A 67 -5.81 5.10 29.92
N GLN A 68 -6.79 5.75 30.56
CA GLN A 68 -8.16 5.25 30.72
C GLN A 68 -9.06 5.46 29.50
N GLY A 69 -8.62 6.26 28.53
CA GLY A 69 -9.43 6.77 27.44
C GLY A 69 -10.03 8.14 27.75
N SER A 70 -10.02 9.03 26.78
CA SER A 70 -10.63 10.36 26.86
C SER A 70 -12.15 10.29 27.05
N ALA A 71 -12.75 11.41 27.44
CA ALA A 71 -14.19 11.58 27.25
C ALA A 71 -14.54 11.42 25.74
N PRO A 72 -15.67 10.79 25.40
CA PRO A 72 -16.11 10.69 24.02
C PRO A 72 -16.35 12.08 23.42
N ILE A 73 -15.82 12.32 22.23
CA ILE A 73 -16.04 13.53 21.44
C ILE A 73 -16.69 13.17 20.11
N THR A 74 -17.48 14.09 19.56
CA THR A 74 -18.13 13.88 18.26
C THR A 74 -17.12 14.09 17.13
N THR A 75 -17.09 13.13 16.20
CA THR A 75 -16.34 13.18 14.94
C THR A 75 -17.27 12.98 13.76
N SER A 76 -16.74 13.06 12.54
CA SER A 76 -17.39 12.68 11.29
C SER A 76 -17.90 11.24 11.27
N LEU A 77 -17.30 10.34 12.07
CA LEU A 77 -17.68 8.93 12.21
C LEU A 77 -18.51 8.63 13.47
N GLY A 78 -19.03 9.67 14.13
CA GLY A 78 -19.77 9.56 15.39
C GLY A 78 -18.88 9.76 16.62
N ALA A 79 -19.32 9.30 17.79
CA ALA A 79 -18.53 9.45 19.00
C ALA A 79 -17.23 8.63 18.93
N ALA A 80 -16.11 9.28 19.24
CA ALA A 80 -14.79 8.67 19.33
C ALA A 80 -14.10 9.05 20.63
N ARG A 81 -13.21 8.19 21.12
CA ARG A 81 -12.35 8.48 22.26
C ARG A 81 -10.94 7.99 22.02
N ALA A 82 -9.95 8.65 22.60
CA ALA A 82 -8.55 8.30 22.44
C ALA A 82 -7.96 7.73 23.73
N ARG A 83 -7.24 6.61 23.63
CA ARG A 83 -6.54 5.96 24.74
C ARG A 83 -5.05 5.94 24.49
N SER A 84 -4.28 6.40 25.47
CA SER A 84 -2.82 6.25 25.46
C SER A 84 -2.42 4.84 25.93
N THR A 85 -1.58 4.16 25.15
CA THR A 85 -1.05 2.83 25.48
C THR A 85 0.48 2.82 25.35
N PRO A 86 1.18 1.84 25.95
CA PRO A 86 2.61 1.69 25.76
C PRO A 86 3.04 1.54 24.29
N GLN A 87 2.12 1.09 23.42
CA GLN A 87 2.35 0.85 22.00
C GLN A 87 1.88 2.01 21.10
N GLY A 88 1.45 3.14 21.66
CA GLY A 88 0.93 4.28 20.92
C GLY A 88 -0.47 4.69 21.34
N VAL A 89 -1.06 5.64 20.63
CA VAL A 89 -2.42 6.12 20.89
C VAL A 89 -3.41 5.33 20.05
N ILE A 90 -4.44 4.81 20.69
CA ILE A 90 -5.54 4.10 20.04
C ILE A 90 -6.78 4.98 20.08
N ILE A 91 -7.33 5.32 18.92
CA ILE A 91 -8.67 5.88 18.79
C ILE A 91 -9.66 4.72 18.77
N GLU A 92 -10.70 4.82 19.59
CA GLU A 92 -11.85 3.93 19.58
C GLU A 92 -13.05 4.70 19.01
N LEU A 93 -13.56 4.24 17.88
CA LEU A 93 -14.74 4.79 17.22
C LEU A 93 -15.96 4.07 17.81
N VAL A 94 -16.59 4.69 18.81
CA VAL A 94 -17.65 4.10 19.64
C VAL A 94 -18.89 3.78 18.82
N ASP A 95 -19.25 4.69 17.92
CA ASP A 95 -20.48 4.61 17.12
C ASP A 95 -20.25 4.02 15.73
N ALA A 96 -19.00 3.80 15.32
CA ALA A 96 -18.70 3.25 14.01
C ALA A 96 -19.18 1.80 13.88
N THR A 97 -19.69 1.45 12.69
CA THR A 97 -20.15 0.09 12.39
C THR A 97 -19.01 -0.85 12.02
N GLU A 98 -17.99 -0.32 11.34
CA GLU A 98 -16.80 -1.02 10.86
C GLU A 98 -15.54 -0.32 11.38
N ASP A 99 -14.42 -1.03 11.41
CA ASP A 99 -13.09 -0.50 11.75
C ASP A 99 -13.11 0.38 13.00
N LYS A 100 -13.59 -0.20 14.10
CA LYS A 100 -13.91 0.50 15.34
C LYS A 100 -12.70 1.00 16.12
N SER A 101 -11.50 0.77 15.61
CA SER A 101 -10.27 1.13 16.29
C SER A 101 -9.19 1.50 15.30
N LEU A 102 -8.52 2.61 15.58
CA LEU A 102 -7.41 3.13 14.81
C LEU A 102 -6.20 3.27 15.73
N LEU A 103 -5.02 2.89 15.26
CA LEU A 103 -3.75 3.14 15.95
C LEU A 103 -3.04 4.32 15.27
N ILE A 104 -2.57 5.25 16.09
CA ILE A 104 -1.80 6.41 15.65
C ILE A 104 -0.30 6.07 15.72
N ASP A 105 0.38 6.29 14.60
CA ASP A 105 1.82 6.19 14.43
C ASP A 105 2.39 7.57 14.11
N ARG A 106 3.26 8.06 15.00
CA ARG A 106 3.97 9.33 14.83
C ARG A 106 5.36 9.03 14.30
N ASP A 107 5.66 9.54 13.12
CA ASP A 107 7.01 9.47 12.60
C ASP A 107 7.94 10.49 13.29
N ALA A 108 9.25 10.38 13.03
CA ALA A 108 10.25 11.27 13.62
C ALA A 108 10.12 12.74 13.19
N CYS A 109 9.37 13.02 12.12
CA CYS A 109 9.10 14.36 11.62
C CYS A 109 7.79 14.94 12.21
N GLY A 110 7.06 14.17 13.01
CA GLY A 110 5.78 14.56 13.58
C GLY A 110 4.59 14.37 12.63
N HIS A 111 4.78 13.70 11.49
CA HIS A 111 3.67 13.31 10.64
C HIS A 111 2.91 12.16 11.28
N LEU A 112 1.58 12.24 11.23
CA LEU A 112 0.68 11.23 11.76
C LEU A 112 0.29 10.28 10.66
N LYS A 113 0.44 8.99 10.95
CA LYS A 113 -0.12 7.91 10.16
C LYS A 113 -1.15 7.17 11.00
N THR A 114 -2.26 6.84 10.38
CA THR A 114 -3.31 6.02 10.97
C THR A 114 -3.20 4.59 10.48
N TRP A 115 -3.35 3.63 11.39
CA TRP A 115 -3.45 2.21 11.10
C TRP A 115 -4.81 1.69 11.52
N HIS A 116 -5.42 0.85 10.71
CA HIS A 116 -6.81 0.41 10.84
C HIS A 116 -6.90 -0.99 11.43
N ALA A 117 -7.82 -1.23 12.37
CA ALA A 117 -8.02 -2.56 12.94
C ALA A 117 -8.67 -3.51 11.92
N GLU A 118 -9.42 -2.97 10.97
CA GLU A 118 -10.00 -3.71 9.86
C GLU A 118 -9.44 -3.23 8.52
N GLY A 119 -9.22 -4.15 7.59
CA GLY A 119 -8.72 -3.80 6.28
C GLY A 119 -8.92 -4.91 5.26
N ARG A 120 -8.67 -4.58 3.99
CA ARG A 120 -8.95 -5.49 2.87
C ARG A 120 -7.94 -6.64 2.76
N MET A 121 -6.81 -6.54 3.45
CA MET A 121 -5.73 -7.51 3.33
C MET A 121 -5.98 -8.72 4.20
N GLN A 122 -6.41 -9.81 3.58
CA GLN A 122 -6.54 -11.09 4.25
C GLN A 122 -5.18 -11.76 4.41
N ILE A 123 -4.85 -12.12 5.66
CA ILE A 123 -3.65 -12.83 6.06
C ILE A 123 -3.99 -13.86 7.14
N SER A 124 -3.47 -15.08 7.00
CA SER A 124 -3.68 -16.16 7.99
C SER A 124 -2.76 -16.01 9.20
N GLU A 125 -3.12 -16.65 10.31
CA GLU A 125 -2.31 -16.64 11.54
C GLU A 125 -0.90 -17.24 11.34
N ASP A 126 -0.80 -18.32 10.55
CA ASP A 126 0.50 -18.92 10.19
C ASP A 126 1.38 -17.92 9.43
N GLN A 127 0.80 -17.21 8.45
CA GLN A 127 1.52 -16.17 7.70
C GLN A 127 1.93 -15.00 8.60
N VAL A 128 1.09 -14.59 9.54
CA VAL A 128 1.44 -13.57 10.54
C VAL A 128 2.63 -14.04 11.37
N THR A 129 2.62 -15.28 11.83
CA THR A 129 3.71 -15.89 12.60
C THR A 129 5.01 -15.90 11.80
N ASP A 130 4.98 -16.38 10.56
CA ASP A 130 6.15 -16.40 9.66
C ASP A 130 6.73 -15.00 9.44
N LEU A 131 5.86 -14.00 9.25
CA LEU A 131 6.27 -12.62 9.07
C LEU A 131 6.91 -12.03 10.33
N VAL A 132 6.39 -12.36 11.50
CA VAL A 132 6.97 -11.92 12.78
C VAL A 132 8.33 -12.58 13.00
N LEU A 133 8.45 -13.89 12.77
CA LEU A 133 9.70 -14.62 12.92
C LEU A 133 10.79 -14.18 11.93
N ALA A 134 10.41 -13.74 10.73
CA ALA A 134 11.34 -13.22 9.74
C ALA A 134 11.77 -11.77 10.00
N ALA A 135 11.14 -11.05 10.93
CA ALA A 135 11.37 -9.63 11.14
C ALA A 135 12.71 -9.36 11.83
N VAL A 136 13.53 -8.49 11.23
CA VAL A 136 14.77 -7.97 11.81
C VAL A 136 14.88 -6.47 11.56
N PRO A 137 15.70 -5.73 12.34
CA PRO A 137 16.05 -4.36 12.01
C PRO A 137 16.65 -4.27 10.59
N GLY A 138 16.19 -3.34 9.75
CA GLY A 138 16.62 -3.21 8.34
C GLY A 138 15.91 -4.14 7.34
N GLY A 139 15.09 -5.07 7.84
CA GLY A 139 14.19 -5.89 7.06
C GLY A 139 14.73 -7.29 6.75
N GLY A 140 13.90 -8.29 7.01
CA GLY A 140 14.19 -9.72 6.84
C GLY A 140 14.27 -10.21 5.41
N PRO A 141 14.38 -11.54 5.21
CA PRO A 141 14.32 -12.12 3.88
C PRO A 141 12.96 -11.85 3.22
N ARG A 142 12.95 -11.87 1.88
CA ARG A 142 11.71 -11.80 1.10
C ARG A 142 10.95 -13.12 1.27
N LEU A 143 9.73 -13.04 1.77
CA LEU A 143 8.81 -14.18 1.84
C LEU A 143 7.83 -14.18 0.67
N VAL A 144 7.32 -15.36 0.35
CA VAL A 144 6.22 -15.57 -0.61
C VAL A 144 4.98 -15.87 0.22
N LEU A 145 4.02 -14.94 0.25
CA LEU A 145 2.79 -15.14 1.01
C LEU A 145 1.85 -16.11 0.27
N ASP A 146 1.76 -15.94 -1.04
CA ASP A 146 1.08 -16.83 -1.97
C ASP A 146 1.74 -16.73 -3.34
N GLY A 147 1.23 -17.48 -4.32
CA GLY A 147 1.79 -17.50 -5.68
C GLY A 147 1.81 -16.16 -6.42
N GLN A 148 1.29 -15.06 -5.84
CA GLN A 148 1.21 -13.74 -6.46
C GLN A 148 1.74 -12.60 -5.57
N ARG A 149 1.84 -12.79 -4.25
CA ARG A 149 2.21 -11.75 -3.28
C ARG A 149 3.50 -12.12 -2.54
N HIS A 150 4.37 -11.13 -2.43
CA HIS A 150 5.59 -11.21 -1.63
C HIS A 150 5.54 -10.21 -0.49
N ALA A 151 6.30 -10.51 0.56
CA ALA A 151 6.38 -9.68 1.75
C ALA A 151 7.82 -9.53 2.23
N LYS A 152 8.05 -8.42 2.95
CA LYS A 152 9.26 -8.19 3.74
C LYS A 152 8.87 -7.56 5.06
N SER A 153 9.35 -8.15 6.15
CA SER A 153 9.06 -7.73 7.51
C SER A 153 10.21 -6.94 8.11
N PHE A 154 9.89 -5.88 8.84
CA PHE A 154 10.82 -4.96 9.49
C PHE A 154 10.45 -4.85 10.96
N LEU A 155 11.41 -5.07 11.86
CA LEU A 155 11.19 -4.80 13.28
C LEU A 155 11.30 -3.29 13.55
N THR A 156 10.27 -2.73 14.19
CA THR A 156 10.14 -1.29 14.53
C THR A 156 9.79 -1.11 16.01
N SER A 157 9.75 0.13 16.49
CA SER A 157 9.33 0.45 17.86
C SER A 157 7.86 0.12 18.13
N LEU A 158 6.99 0.21 17.13
CA LEU A 158 5.56 -0.10 17.28
C LEU A 158 5.24 -1.58 17.14
N GLY A 159 6.14 -2.38 16.55
CA GLY A 159 5.92 -3.78 16.23
C GLY A 159 6.60 -4.18 14.92
N VAL A 160 6.05 -5.19 14.24
CA VAL A 160 6.56 -5.65 12.94
C VAL A 160 5.80 -4.96 11.82
N MET A 161 6.47 -4.06 11.10
CA MET A 161 5.93 -3.49 9.87
C MET A 161 6.19 -4.43 8.70
N VAL A 162 5.18 -4.68 7.87
CA VAL A 162 5.28 -5.57 6.72
C VAL A 162 4.92 -4.81 5.47
N ALA A 163 5.84 -4.78 4.52
CA ALA A 163 5.57 -4.31 3.16
C ALA A 163 5.17 -5.51 2.30
N ILE A 164 4.02 -5.43 1.64
CA ILE A 164 3.48 -6.50 0.79
C ILE A 164 3.29 -5.95 -0.62
N TRP A 165 3.80 -6.68 -1.62
CA TRP A 165 3.72 -6.27 -3.01
C TRP A 165 3.52 -7.46 -3.94
N ARG A 166 2.97 -7.20 -5.12
CA ARG A 166 3.01 -8.14 -6.25
C ARG A 166 4.22 -7.83 -7.13
N PRO A 167 5.12 -8.79 -7.39
CA PRO A 167 6.23 -8.57 -8.29
C PRO A 167 5.67 -8.32 -9.70
N ARG A 168 6.29 -7.40 -10.43
CA ARG A 168 6.01 -7.26 -11.87
C ARG A 168 6.52 -8.52 -12.55
N ASN A 169 5.64 -9.25 -13.23
CA ASN A 169 6.04 -10.35 -14.10
C ASN A 169 7.02 -9.81 -15.16
N PRO A 170 8.23 -10.36 -15.32
CA PRO A 170 9.16 -9.95 -16.37
C PRO A 170 8.79 -10.45 -17.78
N VAL A 171 7.54 -10.88 -18.01
CA VAL A 171 7.09 -11.42 -19.31
C VAL A 171 6.63 -10.27 -20.23
N SER A 172 7.59 -9.46 -20.68
CA SER A 172 7.45 -8.67 -21.92
C SER A 172 8.78 -8.41 -22.62
N ARG A 173 9.85 -9.19 -22.37
CA ARG A 173 10.84 -9.37 -23.42
C ARG A 173 10.21 -10.27 -24.48
N ALA A 174 9.72 -9.66 -25.56
CA ALA A 174 9.56 -10.36 -26.82
C ALA A 174 10.84 -11.18 -27.07
N PRO A 175 10.75 -12.41 -27.59
CA PRO A 175 11.93 -13.17 -27.98
C PRO A 175 12.75 -12.27 -28.91
N GLU A 176 13.95 -11.91 -28.47
CA GLU A 176 14.91 -11.19 -29.29
C GLU A 176 15.14 -12.05 -30.53
N ALA A 177 14.69 -11.55 -31.70
CA ALA A 177 14.90 -12.26 -32.94
C ALA A 177 16.40 -12.51 -33.07
N PRO A 178 16.85 -13.73 -33.40
CA PRO A 178 18.26 -14.00 -33.56
C PRO A 178 18.85 -13.01 -34.56
N PRO A 179 20.07 -12.49 -34.29
CA PRO A 179 20.68 -11.49 -35.16
C PRO A 179 20.72 -12.02 -36.60
N ALA A 180 20.23 -11.22 -37.54
CA ALA A 180 20.29 -11.54 -38.95
C ALA A 180 21.75 -11.82 -39.33
N ILE A 181 22.02 -13.04 -39.78
CA ILE A 181 23.30 -13.41 -40.34
C ILE A 181 23.47 -12.55 -41.61
N ASN A 182 24.38 -11.58 -41.56
CA ASN A 182 24.71 -10.80 -42.74
C ASN A 182 25.22 -11.74 -43.84
N PRO A 183 24.71 -11.63 -45.08
CA PRO A 183 25.27 -12.38 -46.19
C PRO A 183 26.74 -11.98 -46.39
N PRO A 184 27.60 -12.92 -46.81
CA PRO A 184 29.02 -12.66 -46.98
C PRO A 184 29.22 -11.53 -48.01
N ALA A 185 30.01 -10.53 -47.65
CA ALA A 185 30.42 -9.48 -48.55
C ALA A 185 31.21 -10.07 -49.72
N ASP A 186 30.73 -9.83 -50.94
CA ASP A 186 31.44 -10.13 -52.18
C ASP A 186 32.85 -9.52 -52.12
N ARG A 187 33.87 -10.38 -52.12
CA ARG A 187 35.26 -9.94 -52.33
C ARG A 187 35.42 -9.60 -53.81
N PRO A 188 35.90 -8.40 -54.17
CA PRO A 188 36.29 -8.13 -55.53
C PRO A 188 37.52 -9.01 -55.88
N VAL A 189 37.37 -9.80 -56.93
CA VAL A 189 38.46 -10.51 -57.60
C VAL A 189 39.41 -9.46 -58.18
N ARG A 190 40.65 -9.39 -57.66
CA ARG A 190 41.72 -8.66 -58.34
C ARG A 190 42.16 -9.48 -59.56
N GLN A 191 42.09 -8.85 -60.74
CA GLN A 191 42.84 -9.26 -61.91
C GLN A 191 44.33 -8.94 -61.74
#